data_AF-A0A515EKT4-F1
#
_entry.id   AF-A0A515EKT4-F1
#
_cell.length_a   1.000
_cell.length_b   1.000
_cell.length_c   1.000
_cell.angle_alpha   90.00
_cell.angle_beta   90.00
_cell.angle_gamma   90.00
#
_symmetry.space_group_name_H-M   'P 1'
#
loop_
_entity.id
_entity.type
_entity.pdbx_description
1 polymer ?
#
loop_
_entity_poly.entity_id
_entity_poly.type
_entity_poly.pdbx_seq_one_letter_code
_entity_poly.pdbx_strand_id
1 'polypeptide(L)' 'MYRVVTKSFSYTGGQRRRTTENGPWQPHEQWAMAWANYLRSTGNYERVEIESNVIDKTAGNGFTR' A
#
# COMPACT_ATOMS: atom_id res chain seq x y z
N MET A 1 10.16 -8.23 -5.25
CA MET A 1 10.27 -7.38 -4.05
C MET A 1 8.89 -6.91 -3.66
N TYR A 2 8.63 -6.71 -2.37
CA TYR A 2 7.32 -6.37 -1.82
C TYR A 2 7.44 -5.16 -0.90
N ARG A 3 6.49 -4.23 -0.91
CA ARG A 3 6.42 -3.14 0.08
C ARG A 3 5.02 -3.00 0.61
N VAL A 4 4.89 -2.42 1.78
CA VAL A 4 3.58 -2.05 2.35
C VAL A 4 3.31 -0.59 2.01
N VAL A 5 2.11 -0.32 1.50
CA VAL A 5 1.60 1.03 1.26
C VAL A 5 0.43 1.26 2.19
N THR A 6 0.53 2.32 2.99
CA THR A 6 -0.53 2.70 3.93
C THR A 6 -1.22 3.96 3.45
N LYS A 7 -2.53 4.02 3.66
CA LYS A 7 -3.36 5.18 3.35
C LYS A 7 -4.06 5.61 4.63
N SER A 8 -3.84 6.86 5.02
CA SER A 8 -4.46 7.50 6.17
C SER A 8 -5.06 8.84 5.75
N PHE A 9 -5.90 9.38 6.62
CA PHE A 9 -6.40 10.74 6.47
C PHE A 9 -5.79 11.62 7.55
N SER A 10 -5.14 12.70 7.14
CA SER A 10 -4.70 13.73 8.05
C SER A 10 -5.56 14.98 7.87
N TYR A 11 -5.85 15.67 8.96
CA TYR A 11 -6.48 16.97 8.93
C TYR A 11 -5.39 18.03 8.98
N THR A 12 -5.23 18.79 7.91
CA THR A 12 -4.23 19.87 7.82
C THR A 12 -4.93 21.15 7.39
N GLY A 13 -4.94 22.15 8.26
CA GLY A 13 -5.58 23.44 7.99
C GLY A 13 -7.10 23.35 7.76
N GLY A 14 -7.79 22.47 8.49
CA GLY A 14 -9.25 22.28 8.38
C GLY A 14 -9.71 21.45 7.17
N GLN A 15 -8.79 20.99 6.31
CA GLN A 15 -9.11 20.10 5.20
C GLN A 15 -8.65 18.67 5.48
N ARG A 16 -9.49 17.69 5.15
CA ARG A 16 -9.15 16.26 5.17
C ARG A 16 -8.30 15.95 3.95
N ARG A 17 -7.02 15.63 4.15
CA ARG A 17 -6.10 15.19 3.09
C ARG A 17 -5.83 13.71 3.22
N ARG A 18 -5.74 13.04 2.08
CA ARG A 18 -5.31 11.65 2.00
C ARG A 18 -3.79 11.63 1.96
N THR A 19 -3.18 10.92 2.91
CA THR A 19 -1.74 10.71 2.96
C THR A 19 -1.48 9.26 2.58
N THR A 20 -0.58 9.06 1.62
CA THR A 20 -0.11 7.74 1.23
C THR A 20 1.35 7.63 1.66
N GLU A 21 1.66 6.66 2.51
CA GLU A 21 3.02 6.40 2.97
C GLU A 21 3.49 5.05 2.45
N ASN A 22 4.65 5.06 1.80
CA ASN A 22 5.26 3.88 1.24
C ASN A 22 6.36 3.38 2.17
N GLY A 23 6.23 2.13 2.59
CA GLY A 23 7.25 1.45 3.36
C GLY A 23 8.48 1.03 2.56
N PRO A 24 9.54 0.58 3.26
CA PRO A 24 10.73 0.03 2.61
C PRO A 24 10.37 -1.22 1.78
N TRP A 25 11.10 -1.38 0.68
CA TRP A 25 11.05 -2.60 -0.11
C TRP A 25 11.71 -3.75 0.64
N GLN A 26 10.95 -4.84 0.77
CA GLN A 26 11.38 -6.09 1.36
C GLN A 26 11.61 -7.15 0.26
N PRO A 27 12.65 -8.00 0.39
CA PRO A 27 12.88 -9.07 -0.57
C PRO A 27 11.80 -10.16 -0.48
N HIS A 28 11.30 -10.44 0.73
CA HIS A 28 10.33 -11.51 1.01
C HIS A 28 8.92 -10.99 1.26
N GLU A 29 7.92 -11.66 0.67
CA GLU A 29 6.50 -11.32 0.84
C GLU A 29 6.04 -11.48 2.29
N GLN A 30 6.50 -12.54 2.97
CA GLN A 30 6.13 -12.83 4.36
C GLN A 30 6.48 -11.69 5.31
N TRP A 31 7.58 -10.96 5.06
CA TRP A 31 7.98 -9.82 5.86
C TRP A 31 7.06 -8.62 5.62
N ALA A 32 6.70 -8.35 4.36
CA ALA A 32 5.71 -7.33 4.03
C ALA A 32 4.33 -7.68 4.60
N MET A 33 3.92 -8.95 4.59
CA MET A 33 2.68 -9.41 5.20
C MET A 33 2.67 -9.26 6.72
N ALA A 34 3.72 -9.70 7.41
CA ALA A 34 3.82 -9.56 8.86
C ALA A 34 3.72 -8.09 9.28
N TRP A 35 4.41 -7.21 8.55
CA TRP A 35 4.37 -5.78 8.82
C TRP A 35 3.02 -5.13 8.47
N ALA A 36 2.40 -5.52 7.35
CA ALA A 36 1.06 -5.08 7.01
C ALA A 36 0.03 -5.50 8.07
N ASN A 37 0.13 -6.71 8.60
CA ASN A 37 -0.75 -7.20 9.67
C ASN A 37 -0.54 -6.40 10.96
N TYR A 38 0.71 -6.10 11.31
CA TYR A 38 1.00 -5.19 12.43
C TYR A 38 0.34 -3.83 12.23
N LEU A 39 0.52 -3.18 11.07
CA LEU A 39 -0.05 -1.87 10.79
C LEU A 39 -1.59 -1.88 10.82
N ARG A 40 -2.22 -2.93 10.28
CA ARG A 40 -3.68 -3.13 10.37
C ARG A 40 -4.15 -3.24 11.82
N SER A 41 -3.39 -3.93 12.67
CA SER A 41 -3.72 -4.10 14.08
C SER A 41 -3.68 -2.79 14.88
N THR A 42 -2.92 -1.80 14.42
CA THR A 42 -2.83 -0.49 15.10
C THR A 42 -4.09 0.36 14.97
N GLY A 43 -4.95 0.10 13.97
CA GLY A 43 -6.14 0.92 13.70
C GLY A 43 -5.87 2.35 13.19
N ASN A 44 -4.60 2.73 13.02
CA ASN A 44 -4.21 4.09 12.61
C ASN A 44 -4.39 4.36 11.12
N TYR A 45 -4.52 3.31 10.31
CA TYR A 45 -4.57 3.39 8.86
C TYR A 45 -5.94 2.91 8.38
N GLU A 46 -6.54 3.66 7.47
CA GLU A 46 -7.80 3.26 6.84
C GLU A 46 -7.58 2.07 5.91
N ARG A 47 -6.45 2.07 5.17
CA ARG A 47 -6.12 1.00 4.23
C ARG A 47 -4.64 0.68 4.26
N VAL A 48 -4.34 -0.61 4.27
CA VAL A 48 -2.98 -1.17 4.21
C VAL A 48 -2.92 -2.16 3.06
N GLU A 49 -2.16 -1.82 2.02
CA GLU A 49 -1.96 -2.60 0.79
C GLU A 49 -0.53 -3.13 0.75
N ILE A 50 -0.34 -4.28 0.09
CA ILE A 50 1.00 -4.80 -0.22
C ILE A 50 1.17 -4.66 -1.71
N GLU A 51 2.19 -3.91 -2.12
CA GLU A 51 2.59 -3.79 -3.52
C GLU A 51 3.73 -4.75 -3.79
N SER A 52 3.69 -5.43 -4.93
CA SER A 52 4.82 -6.19 -5.42
C SER A 52 5.47 -5.43 -6.57
N ASN A 53 6.81 -5.42 -6.62
CA ASN A 53 7.58 -4.92 -7.75
C ASN A 53 7.64 -5.97 -8.88
N VAL A 54 6.60 -6.80 -9.01
CA VAL A 54 6.40 -7.54 -10.24
C VAL A 54 6.01 -6.45 -11.23
N ILE A 55 6.92 -6.13 -12.16
CA ILE A 55 6.59 -5.28 -13.30
C ILE A 55 5.39 -5.95 -13.95
N ASP A 56 4.22 -5.39 -13.73
CA ASP A 56 3.00 -5.81 -14.38
C ASP A 56 3.15 -5.43 -15.86
N LYS A 57 3.76 -6.32 -16.64
CA LYS A 57 3.72 -6.30 -18.10
C LYS A 57 2.32 -6.70 -18.60
N THR A 58 1.25 -6.35 -17.89
CA THR A 58 -0.13 -6.49 -18.34
C THR A 58 -0.84 -5.15 -18.39
N ALA A 59 -0.09 -4.06 -18.57
CA ALA A 59 -0.54 -2.92 -19.38
C ALA A 59 -0.44 -3.29 -20.88
N GLY A 60 -1.29 -4.22 -21.33
CA GLY A 60 -1.34 -4.68 -22.71
C GLY A 60 -2.75 -5.13 -23.07
N ASN A 61 -3.56 -4.19 -23.56
CA ASN A 61 -4.75 -4.37 -24.39
C ASN A 61 -5.75 -5.49 -24.01
N GLY A 62 -6.91 -5.07 -23.49
CA GLY A 62 -8.10 -5.92 -23.42
C GLY A 62 -9.43 -5.18 -23.35
N PHE A 63 -9.51 -3.92 -23.81
CA PHE A 63 -10.81 -3.34 -24.18
C PHE A 63 -11.16 -3.83 -25.58
N THR A 64 -12.02 -4.86 -25.69
CA THR A 64 -13.02 -5.08 -26.75
C THR A 64 -13.64 -6.47 -26.63
N ARG A 65 -14.89 -6.56 -26.17
CA ARG A 65 -16.03 -7.00 -26.98
C ARG A 65 -17.35 -6.74 -26.28
#